data_AF-A0A4Z0HFU1-F1
#
_entry.id   AF-A0A4Z0HFU1-F1
#
_cell.length_a   1.000
_cell.length_b   1.000
_cell.length_c   1.000
_cell.angle_alpha   90.00
_cell.angle_beta   90.00
_cell.angle_gamma   90.00
#
_symmetry.space_group_name_H-M   'P 1'
#
loop_
_entity.id
_entity.type
_entity.pdbx_description
1 polymer ?
#
loop_
_entity_poly.entity_id
_entity_poly.type
_entity_poly.pdbx_seq_one_letter_code
_entity_poly.pdbx_strand_id
1 'polypeptide(L)' 'MSLIKQYLEGNEDIAYLSAKDEVEWARGHLGSIEQLFADPAGMESVCNELRILQRANAEKQWGPAATN' A
#
# COMPACT_ATOMS: atom_id res chain seq x y z
N MET A 1 2.08 6.52 6.02
CA MET A 1 1.82 6.25 4.60
C MET A 1 0.89 5.08 4.58
N SER A 2 -0.30 5.25 4.01
CA SER A 2 -1.16 4.11 3.69
C SER A 2 -0.46 3.19 2.68
N LEU A 3 -0.72 1.89 2.78
CA LEU A 3 -0.17 0.87 1.88
C LEU A 3 -0.56 1.13 0.41
N ILE A 4 -1.78 1.62 0.19
CA ILE A 4 -2.31 1.99 -1.13
C ILE A 4 -1.52 3.16 -1.72
N LYS A 5 -1.21 4.18 -0.92
CA LYS A 5 -0.36 5.29 -1.35
C LYS A 5 1.02 4.83 -1.77
N GLN A 6 1.66 4.00 -0.94
CA GLN A 6 2.97 3.46 -1.24
C GLN A 6 2.97 2.65 -2.54
N TYR A 7 1.94 1.84 -2.74
CA TYR A 7 1.75 1.05 -3.94
C TYR A 7 1.58 1.93 -5.20
N LEU A 8 0.74 2.97 -5.13
CA LEU A 8 0.50 3.87 -6.26
C LEU A 8 1.70 4.77 -6.60
N GLU A 9 2.48 5.18 -5.59
CA GLU A 9 3.63 6.07 -5.77
C GLU A 9 4.94 5.30 -6.01
N GLY A 10 4.96 3.97 -5.87
CA GLY A 10 6.15 3.14 -6.04
C GLY A 10 7.24 3.40 -4.99
N ASN A 11 6.86 3.88 -3.80
CA ASN A 11 7.79 4.25 -2.73
C ASN A 11 8.26 3.02 -1.94
N GLU A 12 9.57 2.92 -1.66
CA GLU A 12 10.14 1.80 -0.88
C GLU A 12 10.18 2.05 0.64
N ASP A 13 9.90 3.29 1.06
CA ASP A 13 9.97 3.74 2.45
C ASP A 13 8.60 4.10 3.03
N ILE A 14 8.39 3.75 4.30
CA ILE A 14 7.19 4.10 5.04
C ILE A 14 7.32 5.54 5.58
N ALA A 15 6.74 6.50 4.88
CA ALA A 15 6.63 7.87 5.40
C ALA A 15 5.37 8.01 6.28
N TYR A 16 5.49 8.03 7.60
CA TYR A 16 4.30 8.27 8.46
C TYR A 16 3.75 9.68 8.25
N LEU A 17 2.48 9.75 7.81
CA LEU A 17 1.72 10.99 7.66
C LEU A 17 0.67 11.07 8.75
N SER A 18 0.22 12.28 9.07
CA SER A 18 -0.92 12.44 9.96
C SER A 18 -2.18 11.87 9.30
N ALA A 19 -3.17 11.48 10.11
CA ALA A 19 -4.45 11.00 9.58
C ALA A 19 -5.14 12.03 8.67
N LYS A 20 -4.95 13.33 8.96
CA LYS A 20 -5.47 14.41 8.12
C LYS A 20 -4.82 14.39 6.73
N ASP A 21 -3.51 14.30 6.67
CA ASP A 21 -2.76 14.35 5.41
C ASP A 21 -3.02 13.09 4.55
N GLU A 22 -3.22 11.93 5.19
CA GLU A 22 -3.64 10.71 4.49
C GLU A 22 -5.02 10.87 3.83
N VAL A 23 -5.98 11.48 4.54
CA VAL A 23 -7.32 11.74 4.01
C VAL A 23 -7.29 12.77 2.88
N GLU A 24 -6.51 13.84 3.03
CA GLU A 24 -6.34 14.86 1.98
C GLU A 24 -5.70 14.25 0.73
N TRP A 25 -4.66 13.42 0.90
CA TRP A 25 -4.05 12.70 -0.22
C TRP A 25 -5.04 11.75 -0.90
N ALA A 26 -5.79 10.95 -0.12
CA ALA A 26 -6.73 9.98 -0.67
C ALA A 26 -7.83 10.65 -1.50
N ARG A 27 -8.34 11.80 -1.05
CA ARG A 27 -9.31 12.61 -1.81
C ARG A 27 -8.77 13.05 -3.17
N GLY A 28 -7.48 13.40 -3.24
CA GLY A 28 -6.82 13.76 -4.50
C GLY A 28 -6.58 12.60 -5.46
N HIS A 29 -6.64 11.36 -4.98
CA HIS A 29 -6.29 10.15 -5.73
C HIS A 29 -7.43 9.13 -5.86
N LEU A 30 -8.67 9.52 -5.52
CA LEU A 30 -9.83 8.61 -5.54
C LEU A 30 -9.97 7.85 -6.87
N GLY A 31 -9.79 8.53 -8.00
CA GLY A 31 -9.86 7.88 -9.31
C GLY A 31 -8.82 6.77 -9.50
N SER A 32 -7.58 6.98 -9.06
CA SER A 32 -6.53 5.96 -9.12
C SER A 32 -6.79 4.80 -8.17
N ILE A 33 -7.37 5.07 -6.99
CA ILE A 33 -7.77 4.05 -6.01
C ILE A 33 -8.93 3.22 -6.56
N GLU A 34 -9.91 3.83 -7.22
CA GLU A 34 -11.00 3.10 -7.87
C GLU A 34 -10.47 2.25 -9.03
N GLN A 35 -9.56 2.78 -9.83
CA GLN A 35 -8.99 2.08 -10.98
C GLN A 35 -8.20 0.82 -10.58
N LEU A 36 -7.55 0.84 -9.41
CA LEU A 36 -6.86 -0.31 -8.83
C LEU A 36 -7.74 -1.55 -8.69
N PHE A 37 -9.03 -1.34 -8.40
CA PHE A 37 -9.98 -2.41 -8.11
C PHE A 37 -11.08 -2.50 -9.17
N ALA A 38 -10.97 -1.72 -10.26
CA ALA A 38 -11.97 -1.68 -11.32
C ALA A 38 -11.96 -2.91 -12.22
N ASP A 39 -10.82 -3.61 -12.33
CA ASP A 39 -10.69 -4.86 -13.08
C ASP A 39 -10.71 -6.07 -12.13
N PRO A 40 -11.78 -6.88 -12.15
CA PRO A 40 -11.86 -8.10 -11.34
C PRO A 40 -10.76 -9.12 -11.65
N ALA A 41 -10.25 -9.16 -12.88
CA ALA A 41 -9.18 -10.08 -13.27
C ALA A 41 -7.82 -9.66 -12.68
N GLY A 42 -7.53 -8.36 -12.65
CA GLY A 42 -6.33 -7.79 -12.03
C GLY A 42 -6.39 -7.67 -10.50
N MET A 43 -7.59 -7.67 -9.91
CA MET A 43 -7.79 -7.43 -8.48
C MET A 43 -7.01 -8.40 -7.58
N GLU A 44 -6.95 -9.69 -7.94
CA GLU A 44 -6.20 -10.68 -7.15
C GLU A 44 -4.70 -10.40 -7.17
N SER A 45 -4.15 -9.98 -8.32
CA SER A 45 -2.73 -9.58 -8.45
C SER A 45 -2.43 -8.38 -7.58
N VAL A 46 -3.25 -7.32 -7.67
CA VAL A 46 -3.12 -6.10 -6.86
C VAL A 46 -3.15 -6.45 -5.36
N CYS A 47 -4.10 -7.29 -4.94
CA CYS A 47 -4.17 -7.74 -3.54
C CYS A 47 -2.92 -8.50 -3.10
N ASN A 48 -2.36 -9.36 -3.96
CA ASN A 48 -1.14 -10.09 -3.65
C ASN A 48 0.07 -9.17 -3.56
N GLU A 49 0.22 -8.22 -4.47
CA GLU A 49 1.31 -7.25 -4.45
C GLU A 49 1.23 -6.37 -3.20
N LEU A 50 0.03 -5.94 -2.79
CA LEU A 50 -0.17 -5.22 -1.53
C LEU A 50 0.24 -6.08 -0.31
N ARG A 51 -0.08 -7.38 -0.29
CA ARG A 51 0.38 -8.28 0.79
C ARG A 51 1.90 -8.43 0.82
N ILE A 52 2.54 -8.54 -0.35
CA ILE A 52 4.01 -8.61 -0.45
C ILE A 52 4.62 -7.31 0.10
N LEU A 53 4.08 -6.16 -0.29
CA LEU A 53 4.51 -4.85 0.19
C LEU A 53 4.33 -4.71 1.70
N GLN A 54 3.20 -5.16 2.24
CA GLN A 54 2.94 -5.16 3.68
C GLN A 54 3.98 -6.02 4.43
N ARG A 55 4.32 -7.20 3.90
CA ARG A 55 5.34 -8.07 4.50
C ARG A 55 6.71 -7.42 4.43
N ALA A 56 7.12 -6.86 3.29
CA ALA A 56 8.40 -6.18 3.14
C ALA A 56 8.53 -5.00 4.14
N ASN A 57 7.46 -4.22 4.30
CA ASN A 57 7.39 -3.16 5.30
C ASN A 57 7.56 -3.68 6.73
N ALA A 58 6.89 -4.78 7.07
CA ALA A 58 7.00 -5.39 8.39
C ALA A 58 8.41 -5.93 8.66
N GLU A 59 9.02 -6.60 7.68
CA GLU A 59 10.38 -7.12 7.76
C GLU A 59 11.41 -5.99 7.92
N LYS A 60 11.23 -4.89 7.19
CA LYS A 60 12.10 -3.70 7.30
C LYS A 60 11.99 -3.03 8.66
N GLN A 61 10.78 -2.98 9.24
CA GLN A 61 10.54 -2.28 10.50
C GLN A 61 10.89 -3.11 11.74
N TRP A 62 10.65 -4.43 11.70
CA TRP A 62 10.71 -5.31 12.88
C TRP A 62 11.62 -6.53 12.70
N GLY A 63 12.22 -6.71 11.53
CA GLY A 63 13.02 -7.90 11.18
C GLY A 63 12.17 -9.04 10.58
N PRO A 64 12.82 -10.08 10.02
CA PRO A 64 12.13 -11.18 9.37
C PRO A 64 11.23 -11.94 10.35
N ALA A 65 10.09 -12.42 9.84
CA ALA A 65 9.23 -13.31 10.62
C ALA A 65 10.04 -14.56 11.04
N ALA A 66 9.83 -15.02 12.28
CA ALA A 66 10.46 -16.25 12.75
C ALA A 66 10.03 -17.41 11.85
N THR A 67 11.00 -18.04 11.17
CA THR A 67 10.78 -19.27 10.40
C THR A 67 10.61 -20.41 11.39
N ASN A 68 9.36 -20.89 11.55
CA ASN A 68 9.06 -22.18 12.18
C ASN A 68 9.09 -23.30 11.15
#